data_AF-A0AA36H708-F1
#
_entry.id   AF-A0AA36H708-F1
#
_cell.length_a   1.000
_cell.length_b   1.000
_cell.length_c   1.000
_cell.angle_alpha   90.00
_cell.angle_beta   90.00
_cell.angle_gamma   90.00
#
_symmetry.space_group_name_H-M   'P 1'
#
loop_
_entity.id
_entity.type
_entity.pdbx_description
1 polymer ?
#
loop_
_entity_poly.entity_id
_entity_poly.type
_entity_poly.pdbx_seq_one_letter_code
_entity_poly.pdbx_strand_id
1 'polypeptide(L)'
;MKSMRQKIPEIGTSAFKKTAATTVKWSKKTAAKSVRRGKGVVDDLQNRLGRKRFFMILGAIGIVILLVIIIIIIVAATKKRGSEPTDPPEEFNSTSSTMITTRVQSTTSFIHPSVSTSSQTKFFINTTTTTLHTTTTSKSTRKPTAPIHCMFVGDVFNLGNDTTTSPFNYEDERAMLDQAGEMLLEKRGNNAGIWAYGHVTHTEHFQKMFNKSATEWLEFSGTLREMMTYKSDRLFPHAGPEANYNVGIFKAINTTGDLNEKANCLVFLSAMSNTVGFKVAPEYNYKRIVVVNLAEGDFGSIVDEHRGEVVKVTQPYDDKANAVKIHEAILRGFY
;
A
#
# COMPACT_ATOMS: atom_id res chain seq x y z
N MET A 1 52.87 -43.03 19.35
CA MET A 1 51.88 -42.18 18.65
C MET A 1 52.41 -40.75 18.64
N LYS A 2 52.61 -40.17 17.45
CA LYS A 2 53.30 -38.88 17.23
C LYS A 2 52.37 -37.68 17.49
N SER A 3 52.90 -36.70 18.22
CA SER A 3 52.29 -35.39 18.49
C SER A 3 52.48 -34.45 17.29
N MET A 4 51.39 -33.84 16.81
CA MET A 4 51.39 -32.80 15.77
C MET A 4 51.05 -31.45 16.41
N ARG A 5 52.01 -30.51 16.38
CA ARG A 5 51.76 -29.06 16.55
C ARG A 5 51.65 -28.45 15.16
N GLN A 6 50.56 -27.74 14.90
CA GLN A 6 50.33 -27.01 13.66
C GLN A 6 50.64 -25.52 13.88
N LYS A 7 51.54 -24.96 13.05
CA LYS A 7 51.90 -23.53 13.01
C LYS A 7 50.85 -22.75 12.18
N ILE A 8 50.45 -21.60 12.69
CA ILE A 8 49.63 -20.59 11.98
C ILE A 8 50.56 -19.62 11.24
N PRO A 9 50.31 -19.27 9.97
CA PRO A 9 51.08 -18.26 9.25
C PRO A 9 50.50 -16.84 9.45
N GLU A 10 51.40 -15.87 9.62
CA GLU A 10 51.09 -14.43 9.64
C GLU A 10 50.76 -13.90 8.24
N ILE A 11 49.69 -13.10 8.14
CA ILE A 11 49.28 -12.43 6.89
C ILE A 11 49.79 -10.98 6.92
N GLY A 12 50.62 -10.64 5.93
CA GLY A 12 51.26 -9.32 5.77
C GLY A 12 50.33 -8.22 5.26
N THR A 13 50.53 -7.02 5.79
CA THR A 13 49.70 -5.80 5.65
C THR A 13 49.95 -4.95 4.38
N SER A 14 50.50 -5.52 3.30
CA SER A 14 50.87 -4.73 2.10
C SER A 14 49.77 -4.56 1.05
N ALA A 15 48.66 -5.29 1.13
CA ALA A 15 47.60 -5.28 0.11
C ALA A 15 46.59 -4.12 0.24
N PHE A 16 46.53 -3.41 1.37
CA PHE A 16 45.48 -2.42 1.62
C PHE A 16 45.72 -1.02 1.02
N LYS A 17 46.95 -0.68 0.60
CA LYS A 17 47.27 0.68 0.12
C LYS A 17 46.97 0.94 -1.36
N LYS A 18 46.80 -0.10 -2.21
CA LYS A 18 46.51 0.09 -3.64
C LYS A 18 45.02 0.31 -3.97
N THR A 19 44.10 -0.06 -3.07
CA THR A 19 42.66 0.04 -3.33
C THR A 19 42.10 1.44 -3.05
N ALA A 20 42.78 2.26 -2.23
CA ALA A 20 42.29 3.61 -1.88
C ALA A 20 42.47 4.66 -2.99
N ALA A 21 43.45 4.50 -3.88
CA ALA A 21 43.74 5.49 -4.93
C ALA A 21 42.75 5.44 -6.10
N THR A 22 42.11 4.29 -6.34
CA THR A 22 41.18 4.09 -7.47
C THR A 22 39.79 4.65 -7.16
N THR A 23 39.35 4.61 -5.89
CA THR A 23 38.03 5.05 -5.44
C THR A 23 37.89 6.59 -5.47
N VAL A 24 38.96 7.33 -5.19
CA VAL A 24 38.96 8.81 -5.20
C VAL A 24 38.81 9.37 -6.63
N LYS A 25 39.32 8.66 -7.65
CA LYS A 25 39.24 9.10 -9.05
C LYS A 25 37.85 8.90 -9.66
N TRP A 26 37.08 7.92 -9.16
CA TRP A 26 35.71 7.64 -9.62
C TRP A 26 34.69 8.63 -9.04
N SER A 27 34.88 9.07 -7.79
CA SER A 27 34.02 10.06 -7.12
C SER A 27 34.04 11.44 -7.82
N LYS A 28 35.20 11.95 -8.24
CA LYS A 28 35.30 13.26 -8.91
C LYS A 28 34.62 13.30 -10.29
N LYS A 29 34.63 12.19 -11.05
CA LYS A 29 33.92 12.11 -12.34
C LYS A 29 32.41 12.08 -12.19
N THR A 30 31.91 11.50 -11.11
CA THR A 30 30.46 11.36 -10.86
C THR A 30 29.85 12.68 -10.36
N ALA A 31 30.58 13.42 -9.51
CA ALA A 31 30.17 14.76 -9.08
C ALA A 31 30.07 15.77 -10.24
N ALA A 32 31.05 15.76 -11.17
CA ALA A 32 31.04 16.64 -12.33
C ALA A 32 29.91 16.32 -13.34
N LYS A 33 29.43 15.06 -13.38
CA LYS A 33 28.32 14.64 -14.24
C LYS A 33 26.95 15.02 -13.65
N SER A 34 26.82 15.03 -12.32
CA SER A 34 25.60 15.47 -11.62
C SER A 34 25.34 16.98 -11.78
N VAL A 35 26.40 17.80 -11.67
CA VAL A 35 26.29 19.26 -11.81
C VAL A 35 25.86 19.68 -13.23
N ARG A 36 26.23 18.93 -14.28
CA ARG A 36 25.76 19.20 -15.66
C ARG A 36 24.30 18.83 -15.88
N ARG A 37 23.76 17.82 -15.19
CA ARG A 37 22.34 17.46 -15.30
C ARG A 37 21.42 18.43 -14.55
N GLY A 38 21.88 18.99 -13.42
CA GLY A 38 21.11 19.97 -12.66
C GLY A 38 20.88 21.28 -13.40
N LYS A 39 21.83 21.72 -14.23
CA LYS A 39 21.74 23.01 -14.94
C LYS A 39 20.59 23.06 -15.95
N GLY A 40 20.39 21.97 -16.72
CA GLY A 40 19.30 21.88 -17.68
C GLY A 40 17.90 21.85 -17.06
N VAL A 41 17.77 21.26 -15.86
CA VAL A 41 16.48 21.22 -15.12
C VAL A 41 16.11 22.60 -14.59
N VAL A 42 17.09 23.37 -14.11
CA VAL A 42 16.88 24.74 -13.61
C VAL A 42 16.47 25.68 -14.76
N ASP A 43 17.13 25.56 -15.91
CA ASP A 43 16.83 26.39 -17.08
C ASP A 43 15.43 26.07 -17.67
N ASP A 44 15.00 24.81 -17.65
CA ASP A 44 13.65 24.39 -18.08
C ASP A 44 12.55 24.87 -17.12
N LEU A 45 12.78 24.75 -15.81
CA LEU A 45 11.85 25.27 -14.79
C LEU A 45 11.69 26.79 -14.88
N GLN A 46 12.79 27.50 -15.15
CA GLN A 46 12.81 28.96 -15.24
C GLN A 46 12.04 29.47 -16.47
N ASN A 47 12.05 28.71 -17.58
CA ASN A 47 11.28 29.03 -18.77
C ASN A 47 9.77 28.73 -18.61
N ARG A 48 9.40 27.67 -17.88
CA ARG A 48 8.00 27.29 -17.66
C ARG A 48 7.26 28.18 -16.68
N LEU A 49 7.92 28.64 -15.61
CA LEU A 49 7.26 29.38 -14.54
C LEU A 49 7.24 30.90 -14.77
N GLY A 50 8.01 31.40 -15.74
CA GLY A 50 8.20 32.83 -15.96
C GLY A 50 9.09 33.45 -14.87
N ARG A 51 10.06 34.27 -15.30
CA ARG A 51 11.17 34.77 -14.46
C ARG A 51 10.71 35.35 -13.11
N LYS A 52 9.59 36.08 -13.07
CA LYS A 52 9.06 36.69 -11.84
C LYS A 52 8.52 35.68 -10.81
N ARG A 53 7.85 34.61 -11.26
CA ARG A 53 7.28 33.60 -10.34
C ARG A 53 8.36 32.65 -9.83
N PHE A 54 9.37 32.36 -10.65
CA PHE A 54 10.51 31.55 -10.25
C PHE A 54 11.29 32.17 -9.07
N PHE A 55 11.57 33.48 -9.11
CA PHE A 55 12.24 34.17 -7.99
C PHE A 55 11.38 34.26 -6.72
N MET A 56 10.04 34.37 -6.84
CA MET A 56 9.16 34.31 -5.66
C MET A 56 9.20 32.93 -4.98
N ILE A 57 9.18 31.85 -5.75
CA ILE A 57 9.24 30.47 -5.22
C ILE A 57 10.58 30.22 -4.53
N LEU A 58 11.70 30.62 -5.15
CA LEU A 58 13.02 30.49 -4.52
C LEU A 58 13.15 31.33 -3.25
N GLY A 59 12.56 32.53 -3.22
CA GLY A 59 12.50 33.36 -2.03
C GLY A 59 11.74 32.69 -0.88
N ALA A 60 10.56 32.11 -1.16
CA ALA A 60 9.77 31.41 -0.16
C ALA A 60 10.50 30.17 0.39
N ILE A 61 11.13 29.37 -0.48
CA ILE A 61 11.93 28.20 -0.06
C ILE A 61 13.13 28.63 0.80
N GLY A 62 13.82 29.72 0.42
CA GLY A 62 14.92 30.27 1.19
C GLY A 62 14.53 30.69 2.61
N ILE A 63 13.37 31.32 2.78
CA ILE A 63 12.84 31.72 4.09
C ILE A 63 12.54 30.50 4.95
N VAL A 64 11.91 29.45 4.39
CA VAL A 64 11.60 28.22 5.14
C VAL A 64 12.89 27.53 5.62
N ILE A 65 13.91 27.43 4.76
CA ILE A 65 15.21 26.84 5.14
C ILE A 65 15.86 27.65 6.26
N LEU A 66 15.83 28.98 6.18
CA LEU A 66 16.37 29.86 7.22
C LEU A 66 15.67 29.63 8.58
N LEU A 67 14.34 29.51 8.59
CA LEU A 67 13.56 29.26 9.80
C LEU A 67 13.90 27.89 10.43
N VAL A 68 14.07 26.84 9.61
CA VAL A 68 14.48 25.51 10.09
C VAL A 68 15.87 25.57 10.73
N ILE A 69 16.83 26.29 10.14
CA ILE A 69 18.17 26.45 10.70
C ILE A 69 18.09 27.18 12.06
N ILE A 70 17.27 28.23 12.18
CA ILE A 70 17.08 28.96 13.44
C ILE A 70 16.52 28.02 14.54
N ILE A 71 15.52 27.20 14.22
CA ILE A 71 14.95 26.22 15.17
C ILE A 71 16.02 25.23 15.64
N ILE A 72 16.85 24.70 14.73
CA ILE A 72 17.93 23.77 15.08
C ILE A 72 18.93 24.43 16.04
N ILE A 73 19.29 25.69 15.81
CA ILE A 73 20.19 26.44 16.69
C ILE A 73 19.58 26.64 18.08
N ILE A 74 18.28 26.97 18.16
CA ILE A 74 17.58 27.14 19.44
C ILE A 74 17.57 25.82 20.23
N VAL A 75 17.23 24.70 19.58
CA VAL A 75 17.22 23.37 20.21
C VAL A 75 18.62 22.94 20.68
N ALA A 76 19.66 23.25 19.89
CA ALA A 76 21.04 22.97 20.28
C ALA A 76 21.49 23.83 21.48
N ALA A 77 21.02 25.08 21.57
CA ALA A 77 21.35 25.97 22.67
C ALA A 77 20.63 25.60 23.98
N THR A 78 19.38 25.13 23.92
CA THR A 78 18.64 24.69 25.11
C THR A 78 19.15 23.36 25.67
N LYS A 79 19.67 22.48 24.82
CA LYS A 79 20.27 21.19 25.24
C LYS A 79 21.56 21.33 26.06
N LYS A 80 22.19 22.51 26.10
CA LYS A 80 23.47 22.73 26.80
C LYS A 80 23.36 23.23 28.24
N ARG A 81 22.14 23.43 28.78
CA ARG A 81 21.92 23.78 30.20
C ARG A 81 21.04 22.72 30.87
N GLY A 82 21.65 21.71 31.48
CA GLY A 82 20.90 20.74 32.28
C GLY A 82 21.69 19.49 32.61
N SER A 83 22.66 19.59 33.51
CA SER A 83 23.16 18.44 34.27
C SER A 83 23.64 18.93 35.63
N GLU A 84 22.69 19.08 36.55
CA GLU A 84 22.97 19.15 37.99
C GLU A 84 22.35 17.89 38.62
N PRO A 85 23.11 17.08 39.37
CA PRO A 85 22.63 15.82 39.91
C PRO A 85 21.83 16.10 41.19
N THR A 86 20.57 15.66 41.22
CA THR A 86 19.75 15.66 42.44
C THR A 86 19.67 14.22 42.97
N ASP A 87 20.10 14.05 44.22
CA ASP A 87 20.07 12.80 44.98
C ASP A 87 18.64 12.25 45.19
N PRO A 88 18.48 10.94 45.43
CA PRO A 88 17.17 10.32 45.63
C PRO A 88 16.68 10.50 47.08
N PRO A 89 15.40 10.86 47.31
CA PRO A 89 14.82 10.81 48.64
C PRO A 89 14.26 9.42 48.96
N GLU A 90 14.87 8.87 49.99
CA GLU A 90 14.35 8.10 51.12
C GLU A 90 12.88 7.63 51.14
N GLU A 91 12.81 6.35 51.48
CA GLU A 91 11.74 5.47 51.91
C GLU A 91 10.81 6.06 52.98
N PHE A 92 9.49 5.92 52.82
CA PHE A 92 8.55 5.96 53.95
C PHE A 92 7.47 4.89 53.80
N ASN A 93 7.46 4.01 54.81
CA ASN A 93 6.56 2.91 55.04
C ASN A 93 5.15 3.36 55.47
N SER A 94 4.21 2.39 55.37
CA SER A 94 3.07 2.13 56.27
C SER A 94 1.64 2.47 55.80
N THR A 95 0.91 1.40 55.45
CA THR A 95 -0.26 0.88 56.22
C THR A 95 -1.64 0.79 55.53
N SER A 96 -2.06 -0.48 55.41
CA SER A 96 -3.39 -1.10 55.61
C SER A 96 -4.55 -1.02 54.61
N SER A 97 -5.01 -2.24 54.31
CA SER A 97 -6.41 -2.73 54.19
C SER A 97 -7.19 -2.28 52.95
N THR A 98 -7.69 -3.18 52.10
CA THR A 98 -8.68 -4.22 52.45
C THR A 98 -8.76 -5.24 51.31
N MET A 99 -8.64 -6.53 51.63
CA MET A 99 -8.89 -7.62 50.68
C MET A 99 -10.40 -7.88 50.57
N ILE A 100 -10.95 -7.83 49.36
CA ILE A 100 -12.20 -8.53 49.01
C ILE A 100 -11.82 -9.64 48.03
N THR A 101 -11.75 -10.86 48.56
CA THR A 101 -11.56 -12.10 47.81
C THR A 101 -12.91 -12.57 47.29
N THR A 102 -13.17 -12.38 46.01
CA THR A 102 -14.31 -13.02 45.33
C THR A 102 -13.83 -14.35 44.74
N ARG A 103 -14.13 -15.43 45.45
CA ARG A 103 -13.85 -16.82 45.06
C ARG A 103 -14.86 -17.24 43.99
N VAL A 104 -14.46 -17.25 42.72
CA VAL A 104 -15.21 -17.90 41.65
C VAL A 104 -14.84 -19.39 41.62
N GLN A 105 -15.80 -20.24 41.98
CA GLN A 105 -15.72 -21.69 41.82
C GLN A 105 -15.61 -22.05 40.33
N SER A 106 -14.45 -22.56 39.92
CA SER A 106 -14.30 -23.28 38.65
C SER A 106 -14.69 -24.74 38.86
N THR A 107 -15.88 -25.11 38.42
CA THR A 107 -16.34 -26.51 38.34
C THR A 107 -15.64 -27.15 37.14
N THR A 108 -14.63 -27.96 37.41
CA THR A 108 -13.97 -28.81 36.41
C THR A 108 -14.82 -30.08 36.23
N SER A 109 -15.64 -30.11 35.19
CA SER A 109 -16.24 -31.37 34.73
C SER A 109 -15.23 -32.13 33.88
N PHE A 110 -14.66 -33.19 34.43
CA PHE A 110 -13.93 -34.20 33.68
C PHE A 110 -14.91 -34.96 32.80
N ILE A 111 -14.90 -34.68 31.49
CA ILE A 111 -15.55 -35.51 30.48
C ILE A 111 -14.46 -36.40 29.85
N HIS A 112 -14.59 -37.69 30.14
CA HIS A 112 -13.91 -38.79 29.46
C HIS A 112 -14.01 -38.66 27.93
N PRO A 113 -12.90 -38.74 27.17
CA PRO A 113 -12.97 -39.02 25.76
C PRO A 113 -13.24 -40.52 25.56
N SER A 114 -14.49 -40.84 25.23
CA SER A 114 -14.87 -42.13 24.66
C SER A 114 -14.18 -42.29 23.30
N VAL A 115 -13.36 -43.34 23.21
CA VAL A 115 -12.74 -43.85 21.99
C VAL A 115 -13.84 -44.17 20.97
N SER A 116 -13.95 -43.33 19.94
CA SER A 116 -14.78 -43.62 18.77
C SER A 116 -13.91 -44.09 17.61
N THR A 117 -14.15 -45.34 17.29
CA THR A 117 -13.80 -46.15 16.14
C THR A 117 -13.44 -45.37 14.87
N SER A 118 -12.21 -45.60 14.40
CA SER A 118 -11.71 -45.25 13.08
C SER A 118 -12.51 -45.97 11.99
N SER A 119 -13.41 -45.24 11.32
CA SER A 119 -13.95 -45.63 10.02
C SER A 119 -13.04 -45.05 8.94
N GLN A 120 -12.29 -45.93 8.28
CA GLN A 120 -11.49 -45.61 7.10
C GLN A 120 -12.42 -45.23 5.94
N THR A 121 -12.69 -43.94 5.77
CA THR A 121 -13.26 -43.42 4.54
C THR A 121 -12.13 -43.29 3.52
N LYS A 122 -12.15 -44.14 2.49
CA LYS A 122 -11.31 -44.01 1.30
C LYS A 122 -11.53 -42.62 0.70
N PHE A 123 -10.56 -41.73 0.86
CA PHE A 123 -10.48 -40.49 0.09
C PHE A 123 -10.27 -40.86 -1.38
N PHE A 124 -11.35 -40.81 -2.16
CA PHE A 124 -11.24 -40.67 -3.60
C PHE A 124 -10.71 -39.26 -3.87
N ILE A 125 -9.42 -39.17 -4.19
CA ILE A 125 -8.83 -37.99 -4.79
C ILE A 125 -9.43 -37.91 -6.19
N ASN A 126 -10.55 -37.21 -6.33
CA ASN A 126 -10.98 -36.72 -7.63
C ASN A 126 -9.98 -35.65 -8.03
N THR A 127 -8.96 -36.06 -8.79
CA THR A 127 -8.09 -35.16 -9.53
C THR A 127 -8.96 -34.44 -10.55
N THR A 128 -9.54 -33.31 -10.15
CA THR A 128 -10.16 -32.37 -11.07
C THR A 128 -9.03 -31.80 -11.91
N THR A 129 -8.84 -32.36 -13.10
CA THR A 129 -7.95 -31.80 -14.11
C THR A 129 -8.52 -30.44 -14.49
N THR A 130 -7.99 -29.38 -13.88
CA THR A 130 -8.26 -28.00 -14.29
C THR A 130 -7.70 -27.83 -15.70
N THR A 131 -8.55 -28.02 -16.70
CA THR A 131 -8.23 -27.73 -18.09
C THR A 131 -7.95 -26.23 -18.17
N LEU A 132 -6.66 -25.89 -18.29
CA LEU A 132 -6.20 -24.53 -18.50
C LEU A 132 -6.71 -24.07 -19.87
N HIS A 133 -7.93 -23.52 -19.90
CA HIS A 133 -8.46 -22.86 -21.09
C HIS A 133 -7.56 -21.65 -21.36
N THR A 134 -6.59 -21.87 -22.25
CA THR A 134 -5.77 -20.80 -22.80
C THR A 134 -6.65 -20.08 -23.80
N THR A 135 -7.47 -19.16 -23.30
CA THR A 135 -8.22 -18.22 -24.13
C THR A 135 -7.18 -17.34 -24.80
N THR A 136 -6.87 -17.60 -26.06
CA THR A 136 -6.10 -16.70 -26.90
C THR A 136 -6.89 -15.40 -27.06
N THR A 137 -6.59 -14.42 -26.21
CA THR A 137 -7.14 -13.07 -26.27
C THR A 137 -6.63 -12.42 -27.55
N SER A 138 -7.44 -12.51 -28.62
CA SER A 138 -7.27 -11.68 -29.81
C SER A 138 -7.26 -10.23 -29.37
N LYS A 139 -6.10 -9.58 -29.46
CA LYS A 139 -5.90 -8.16 -29.13
C LYS A 139 -6.79 -7.33 -30.05
N SER A 140 -7.99 -6.99 -29.58
CA SER A 140 -8.94 -6.16 -30.32
C SER A 140 -8.31 -4.80 -30.58
N THR A 141 -8.15 -4.44 -31.86
CA THR A 141 -7.62 -3.15 -32.31
C THR A 141 -8.68 -2.04 -32.35
N ARG A 142 -9.91 -2.30 -31.93
CA ARG A 142 -10.96 -1.28 -31.84
C ARG A 142 -10.61 -0.28 -30.74
N LYS A 143 -10.97 1.00 -30.94
CA LYS A 143 -10.86 2.03 -29.89
C LYS A 143 -12.12 2.01 -29.02
N PRO A 144 -12.03 2.33 -27.71
CA PRO A 144 -13.21 2.36 -26.85
C PRO A 144 -14.19 3.41 -27.36
N THR A 145 -15.46 3.03 -27.49
CA THR A 145 -16.51 3.86 -28.11
C THR A 145 -16.93 5.06 -27.25
N ALA A 146 -16.66 5.02 -25.94
CA ALA A 146 -16.97 6.08 -24.98
C ALA A 146 -15.77 6.40 -24.08
N PRO A 147 -15.75 7.58 -23.42
CA PRO A 147 -14.82 7.85 -22.34
C PRO A 147 -14.96 6.86 -21.18
N ILE A 148 -13.85 6.52 -20.56
CA ILE A 148 -13.77 5.56 -19.45
C ILE A 148 -13.56 6.35 -18.16
N HIS A 149 -14.42 6.07 -17.20
CA HIS A 149 -14.49 6.76 -15.93
C HIS A 149 -14.42 5.73 -14.81
N CYS A 150 -13.24 5.55 -14.22
CA CYS A 150 -13.03 4.49 -13.23
C CYS A 150 -12.99 5.05 -11.81
N MET A 151 -13.68 4.37 -10.89
CA MET A 151 -13.46 4.50 -9.46
C MET A 151 -12.51 3.38 -9.00
N PHE A 152 -11.31 3.73 -8.58
CA PHE A 152 -10.37 2.82 -7.95
C PHE A 152 -10.69 2.69 -6.47
N VAL A 153 -10.63 1.49 -5.92
CA VAL A 153 -10.83 1.19 -4.50
C VAL A 153 -9.63 0.43 -3.98
N GLY A 154 -8.79 1.09 -3.19
CA GLY A 154 -7.55 0.53 -2.61
C GLY A 154 -7.77 -0.13 -1.24
N ASP A 155 -7.02 -1.20 -0.98
CA ASP A 155 -7.08 -2.03 0.22
C ASP A 155 -5.87 -1.79 1.14
N VAL A 156 -6.04 -0.86 2.08
CA VAL A 156 -5.01 -0.57 3.08
C VAL A 156 -5.26 -1.36 4.38
N PHE A 157 -5.83 -2.57 4.28
CA PHE A 157 -6.20 -3.41 5.43
C PHE A 157 -5.69 -4.85 5.34
N ASN A 158 -5.92 -5.54 4.21
CA ASN A 158 -5.77 -7.00 4.15
C ASN A 158 -4.33 -7.47 3.86
N LEU A 159 -3.38 -6.58 3.60
CA LEU A 159 -1.95 -6.96 3.46
C LEU A 159 -1.24 -7.16 4.81
N GLY A 160 -2.00 -7.03 5.91
CA GLY A 160 -1.50 -7.22 7.27
C GLY A 160 -0.88 -5.95 7.85
N ASN A 161 -0.51 -6.02 9.13
CA ASN A 161 0.01 -4.90 9.92
C ASN A 161 1.45 -5.12 10.40
N ASP A 162 2.15 -6.13 9.88
CA ASP A 162 3.54 -6.39 10.25
C ASP A 162 4.39 -5.19 9.83
N THR A 163 4.76 -4.38 10.82
CA THR A 163 5.40 -3.07 10.67
C THR A 163 6.73 -3.12 9.92
N THR A 164 7.29 -4.32 9.70
CA THR A 164 8.55 -4.52 8.96
C THR A 164 8.36 -4.70 7.45
N THR A 165 7.23 -5.26 7.00
CA THR A 165 6.98 -5.61 5.58
C THR A 165 5.74 -4.91 5.02
N SER A 166 4.75 -4.65 5.88
CA SER A 166 3.45 -4.06 5.56
C SER A 166 3.49 -2.68 4.89
N PRO A 167 4.30 -1.68 5.36
CA PRO A 167 4.29 -0.37 4.71
C PRO A 167 4.80 -0.43 3.27
N PHE A 168 5.68 -1.36 2.94
CA PHE A 168 6.15 -1.56 1.55
C PHE A 168 5.03 -2.10 0.65
N ASN A 169 4.22 -3.03 1.16
CA ASN A 169 3.15 -3.63 0.36
C ASN A 169 2.05 -2.61 -0.01
N TYR A 170 1.69 -1.71 0.91
CA TYR A 170 0.69 -0.65 0.62
C TYR A 170 1.24 0.45 -0.29
N GLU A 171 2.53 0.76 -0.17
CA GLU A 171 3.21 1.68 -1.07
C GLU A 171 3.32 1.10 -2.49
N ASP A 172 3.58 -0.21 -2.61
CA ASP A 172 3.60 -0.93 -3.89
C ASP A 172 2.21 -0.99 -4.53
N GLU A 173 1.15 -1.27 -3.74
CA GLU A 173 -0.24 -1.21 -4.20
C GLU A 173 -0.59 0.19 -4.73
N ARG A 174 -0.19 1.24 -3.99
CA ARG A 174 -0.37 2.62 -4.41
C ARG A 174 0.37 2.92 -5.72
N ALA A 175 1.63 2.48 -5.84
CA ALA A 175 2.42 2.67 -7.05
C ALA A 175 1.83 1.94 -8.27
N MET A 176 1.24 0.76 -8.06
CA MET A 176 0.52 0.00 -9.08
C MET A 176 -0.72 0.77 -9.56
N LEU A 177 -1.50 1.33 -8.63
CA LEU A 177 -2.67 2.16 -8.94
C LEU A 177 -2.30 3.45 -9.65
N ASP A 178 -1.20 4.10 -9.25
CA ASP A 178 -0.69 5.32 -9.88
C ASP A 178 -0.37 5.08 -11.36
N GLN A 179 0.34 3.98 -11.66
CA GLN A 179 0.65 3.57 -13.03
C GLN A 179 -0.60 3.19 -13.84
N ALA A 180 -1.55 2.47 -13.24
CA ALA A 180 -2.80 2.12 -13.91
C ALA A 180 -3.66 3.36 -14.22
N GLY A 181 -3.69 4.32 -13.30
CA GLY A 181 -4.34 5.61 -13.48
C GLY A 181 -3.67 6.49 -14.52
N GLU A 182 -2.32 6.54 -14.55
CA GLU A 182 -1.55 7.22 -15.60
C GLU A 182 -1.98 6.73 -16.99
N MET A 183 -1.93 5.41 -17.22
CA MET A 183 -2.34 4.80 -18.49
C MET A 183 -3.80 5.09 -18.86
N LEU A 184 -4.71 5.06 -17.87
CA LEU A 184 -6.11 5.40 -18.11
C LEU A 184 -6.29 6.85 -18.54
N LEU A 185 -5.57 7.78 -17.91
CA LEU A 185 -5.71 9.23 -18.09
C LEU A 185 -4.93 9.77 -19.30
N GLU A 186 -4.07 8.96 -19.94
CA GLU A 186 -3.45 9.31 -21.23
C GLU A 186 -4.50 9.66 -22.31
N LYS A 187 -5.68 9.03 -22.26
CA LYS A 187 -6.76 9.29 -23.21
C LYS A 187 -7.66 10.41 -22.70
N ARG A 188 -7.70 11.51 -23.46
CA ARG A 188 -8.58 12.65 -23.21
C ARG A 188 -10.04 12.23 -23.03
N GLY A 189 -10.67 12.80 -22.02
CA GLY A 189 -12.06 12.56 -21.66
C GLY A 189 -12.23 11.46 -20.62
N ASN A 190 -11.21 10.61 -20.39
CA ASN A 190 -11.24 9.69 -19.27
C ASN A 190 -11.09 10.44 -17.93
N ASN A 191 -11.58 9.84 -16.85
CA ASN A 191 -11.33 10.33 -15.50
C ASN A 191 -11.05 9.14 -14.55
N ALA A 192 -10.43 9.46 -13.42
CA ALA A 192 -10.10 8.48 -12.38
C ALA A 192 -10.41 9.06 -11.00
N GLY A 193 -11.28 8.39 -10.25
CA GLY A 193 -11.49 8.63 -8.83
C GLY A 193 -10.78 7.56 -8.00
N ILE A 194 -10.53 7.85 -6.73
CA ILE A 194 -9.96 6.89 -5.79
C ILE A 194 -10.75 6.94 -4.47
N TRP A 195 -11.01 5.77 -3.92
CA TRP A 195 -11.39 5.58 -2.53
C TRP A 195 -10.45 4.53 -1.92
N ALA A 196 -10.16 4.64 -0.64
CA ALA A 196 -9.31 3.68 0.05
C ALA A 196 -9.91 3.37 1.41
N TYR A 197 -9.79 2.12 1.83
CA TYR A 197 -10.27 1.66 3.13
C TYR A 197 -9.14 1.00 3.92
N GLY A 198 -9.37 0.78 5.22
CA GLY A 198 -8.40 0.21 6.12
C GLY A 198 -7.63 1.25 6.92
N HIS A 199 -6.34 1.04 7.08
CA HIS A 199 -5.43 1.88 7.85
C HIS A 199 -5.00 3.11 7.07
N VAL A 200 -5.95 4.01 6.77
CA VAL A 200 -5.73 5.21 5.94
C VAL A 200 -5.81 6.50 6.74
N THR A 201 -5.13 7.55 6.28
CA THR A 201 -5.27 8.90 6.82
C THR A 201 -6.58 9.57 6.42
N HIS A 202 -7.04 9.42 5.19
CA HIS A 202 -8.23 10.12 4.71
C HIS A 202 -9.51 9.35 5.00
N THR A 203 -10.60 10.03 5.34
CA THR A 203 -11.81 9.39 5.91
C THR A 203 -13.10 9.79 5.20
N GLU A 204 -13.03 9.98 3.88
CA GLU A 204 -14.21 10.33 3.11
C GLU A 204 -15.11 9.15 2.75
N HIS A 205 -16.41 9.39 2.80
CA HIS A 205 -17.41 8.42 2.39
C HIS A 205 -17.28 8.12 0.89
N PHE A 206 -17.41 6.83 0.54
CA PHE A 206 -17.28 6.33 -0.82
C PHE A 206 -18.11 7.14 -1.84
N GLN A 207 -19.35 7.48 -1.49
CA GLN A 207 -20.24 8.29 -2.35
C GLN A 207 -19.67 9.66 -2.73
N LYS A 208 -18.94 10.31 -1.81
CA LYS A 208 -18.38 11.65 -2.07
C LYS A 208 -17.22 11.59 -3.07
N MET A 209 -16.54 10.44 -3.16
CA MET A 209 -15.38 10.28 -4.02
C MET A 209 -15.72 10.34 -5.51
N PHE A 210 -16.96 10.02 -5.92
CA PHE A 210 -17.41 10.18 -7.30
C PHE A 210 -17.30 11.62 -7.81
N ASN A 211 -17.40 12.61 -6.93
CA ASN A 211 -17.25 14.03 -7.29
C ASN A 211 -15.79 14.51 -7.24
N LYS A 212 -14.85 13.64 -6.90
CA LYS A 212 -13.42 13.92 -6.76
C LYS A 212 -12.57 13.16 -7.78
N SER A 213 -13.14 12.87 -8.95
CA SER A 213 -12.42 12.27 -10.05
C SER A 213 -11.50 13.28 -10.71
N ALA A 214 -10.24 12.92 -10.94
CA ALA A 214 -9.27 13.70 -11.69
C ALA A 214 -9.35 13.39 -13.19
N THR A 215 -9.09 14.40 -14.03
CA THR A 215 -8.93 14.23 -15.49
C THR A 215 -7.45 14.25 -15.91
N GLU A 216 -6.56 14.61 -15.00
CA GLU A 216 -5.11 14.70 -15.22
C GLU A 216 -4.38 13.79 -14.24
N TRP A 217 -3.34 13.10 -14.71
CA TRP A 217 -2.60 12.14 -13.88
C TRP A 217 -2.01 12.79 -12.61
N LEU A 218 -1.46 14.01 -12.71
CA LEU A 218 -0.83 14.66 -11.56
C LEU A 218 -1.81 14.93 -10.42
N GLU A 219 -3.07 15.26 -10.74
CA GLU A 219 -4.13 15.45 -9.75
C GLU A 219 -4.52 14.10 -9.14
N PHE A 220 -4.75 13.07 -9.97
CA PHE A 220 -5.06 11.71 -9.53
C PHE A 220 -3.98 11.17 -8.57
N SER A 221 -2.71 11.24 -8.97
CA SER A 221 -1.56 10.79 -8.19
C SER A 221 -1.46 11.53 -6.84
N GLY A 222 -1.75 12.83 -6.85
CA GLY A 222 -1.85 13.66 -5.64
C GLY A 222 -2.91 13.14 -4.66
N THR A 223 -4.13 12.92 -5.15
CA THR A 223 -5.24 12.39 -4.35
C THR A 223 -4.97 10.96 -3.88
N LEU A 224 -4.42 10.11 -4.75
CA LEU A 224 -4.06 8.73 -4.43
C LEU A 224 -3.09 8.66 -3.25
N ARG A 225 -2.05 9.51 -3.25
CA ARG A 225 -1.09 9.64 -2.14
C ARG A 225 -1.75 10.09 -0.85
N GLU A 226 -2.66 11.06 -0.90
CA GLU A 226 -3.40 11.52 0.28
C GLU A 226 -4.32 10.42 0.85
N MET A 227 -5.05 9.72 -0.03
CA MET A 227 -6.04 8.71 0.34
C MET A 227 -5.41 7.42 0.88
N MET A 228 -4.30 6.97 0.29
CA MET A 228 -3.66 5.69 0.62
C MET A 228 -2.44 5.82 1.54
N THR A 229 -2.28 6.94 2.25
CA THR A 229 -1.23 7.03 3.27
C THR A 229 -1.57 6.12 4.45
N TYR A 230 -0.69 5.15 4.71
CA TYR A 230 -0.86 4.20 5.81
C TYR A 230 -0.82 4.87 7.18
N LYS A 231 -1.74 4.50 8.06
CA LYS A 231 -1.84 4.99 9.44
C LYS A 231 -2.37 3.91 10.37
N SER A 232 -1.46 3.28 11.13
CA SER A 232 -1.74 2.10 11.96
C SER A 232 -2.73 2.32 13.10
N ASP A 233 -2.80 3.53 13.66
CA ASP A 233 -3.71 3.91 14.76
C ASP A 233 -5.10 4.32 14.27
N ARG A 234 -5.38 4.20 12.97
CA ARG A 234 -6.65 4.57 12.35
C ARG A 234 -7.19 3.41 11.53
N LEU A 235 -8.51 3.25 11.51
CA LEU A 235 -9.21 2.29 10.66
C LEU A 235 -10.45 2.99 10.07
N PHE A 236 -10.54 3.06 8.75
CA PHE A 236 -11.61 3.77 8.04
C PHE A 236 -12.18 3.00 6.84
N PRO A 237 -13.51 2.88 6.68
CA PRO A 237 -14.55 3.34 7.61
C PRO A 237 -14.38 2.70 8.99
N HIS A 238 -14.96 3.31 10.02
CA HIS A 238 -14.90 2.72 11.36
C HIS A 238 -15.52 1.33 11.33
N ALA A 239 -14.89 0.35 12.00
CA ALA A 239 -15.47 -0.98 12.14
C ALA A 239 -16.81 -0.85 12.87
N GLY A 240 -17.90 -1.22 12.20
CA GLY A 240 -19.22 -1.27 12.82
C GLY A 240 -19.33 -2.41 13.84
N PRO A 241 -20.54 -2.73 14.33
CA PRO A 241 -20.76 -3.88 15.21
C PRO A 241 -20.47 -5.23 14.54
N GLU A 242 -20.15 -5.24 13.26
CA GLU A 242 -19.88 -6.44 12.50
C GLU A 242 -18.53 -7.04 12.89
N ALA A 243 -18.51 -8.36 13.10
CA ALA A 243 -17.30 -9.08 13.48
C ALA A 243 -16.21 -9.06 12.39
N ASN A 244 -16.60 -8.84 11.13
CA ASN A 244 -15.69 -8.82 9.99
C ASN A 244 -15.73 -7.46 9.29
N TYR A 245 -14.59 -6.77 9.36
CA TYR A 245 -14.40 -5.44 8.78
C TYR A 245 -14.75 -5.36 7.29
N ASN A 246 -14.41 -6.39 6.51
CA ASN A 246 -14.66 -6.42 5.07
C ASN A 246 -16.15 -6.37 4.74
N VAL A 247 -17.06 -6.80 5.64
CA VAL A 247 -18.50 -6.74 5.35
C VAL A 247 -18.98 -5.31 5.17
N GLY A 248 -18.48 -4.37 5.98
CA GLY A 248 -18.78 -2.94 5.82
C GLY A 248 -18.27 -2.39 4.49
N ILE A 249 -17.12 -2.86 4.02
CA ILE A 249 -16.51 -2.43 2.75
C ILE A 249 -17.33 -2.93 1.55
N PHE A 250 -17.64 -4.21 1.52
CA PHE A 250 -18.47 -4.81 0.47
C PHE A 250 -19.88 -4.22 0.47
N LYS A 251 -20.46 -3.95 1.65
CA LYS A 251 -21.73 -3.24 1.76
C LYS A 251 -21.65 -1.85 1.15
N ALA A 252 -20.60 -1.07 1.46
CA ALA A 252 -20.40 0.25 0.88
C ALA A 252 -20.28 0.19 -0.65
N ILE A 253 -19.46 -0.74 -1.17
CA ILE A 253 -19.29 -0.93 -2.62
C ILE A 253 -20.60 -1.33 -3.30
N ASN A 254 -21.35 -2.24 -2.68
CA ASN A 254 -22.53 -2.80 -3.33
C ASN A 254 -23.74 -1.85 -3.32
N THR A 255 -23.88 -1.06 -2.26
CA THR A 255 -25.08 -0.23 -2.03
C THR A 255 -24.87 1.24 -2.39
N THR A 256 -23.62 1.70 -2.57
CA THR A 256 -23.37 3.09 -2.94
C THR A 256 -23.49 3.25 -4.44
N GLY A 257 -24.49 4.01 -4.88
CA GLY A 257 -24.63 4.42 -6.26
C GLY A 257 -23.91 5.72 -6.59
N ASP A 258 -23.52 5.86 -7.86
CA ASP A 258 -23.09 7.12 -8.45
C ASP A 258 -24.26 7.82 -9.13
N LEU A 259 -25.00 8.61 -8.36
CA LEU A 259 -26.24 9.27 -8.81
C LEU A 259 -26.01 10.24 -9.97
N ASN A 260 -24.77 10.67 -10.20
CA ASN A 260 -24.43 11.64 -11.24
C ASN A 260 -23.68 10.99 -12.42
N GLU A 261 -23.64 9.65 -12.46
CA GLU A 261 -23.00 8.83 -13.49
C GLU A 261 -21.55 9.26 -13.82
N LYS A 262 -20.80 9.66 -12.78
CA LYS A 262 -19.40 10.10 -12.88
C LYS A 262 -18.42 8.97 -13.14
N ALA A 263 -18.79 7.74 -12.82
CA ALA A 263 -18.03 6.53 -13.03
C ALA A 263 -18.86 5.49 -13.81
N ASN A 264 -18.23 4.82 -14.76
CA ASN A 264 -18.80 3.70 -15.51
C ASN A 264 -17.95 2.42 -15.36
N CYS A 265 -16.89 2.49 -14.56
CA CYS A 265 -15.95 1.43 -14.27
C CYS A 265 -15.65 1.42 -12.75
N LEU A 266 -15.58 0.23 -12.15
CA LEU A 266 -15.13 0.03 -10.78
C LEU A 266 -13.88 -0.87 -10.79
N VAL A 267 -12.81 -0.46 -10.10
CA VAL A 267 -11.60 -1.25 -9.93
C VAL A 267 -11.41 -1.49 -8.42
N PHE A 268 -11.68 -2.69 -7.95
CA PHE A 268 -11.61 -3.06 -6.54
C PHE A 268 -10.39 -3.93 -6.26
N LEU A 269 -9.47 -3.41 -5.45
CA LEU A 269 -8.27 -4.14 -5.02
C LEU A 269 -8.58 -4.80 -3.69
N SER A 270 -8.13 -6.04 -3.54
CA SER A 270 -8.11 -6.67 -2.21
C SER A 270 -7.06 -7.75 -2.07
N ALA A 271 -6.45 -7.79 -0.88
CA ALA A 271 -5.59 -8.86 -0.40
C ALA A 271 -6.31 -9.85 0.52
N MET A 272 -7.64 -9.83 0.56
CA MET A 272 -8.43 -10.74 1.39
C MET A 272 -8.21 -12.22 0.97
N SER A 273 -7.85 -13.06 1.93
CA SER A 273 -7.62 -14.49 1.69
C SER A 273 -8.90 -15.33 1.73
N ASN A 274 -9.86 -14.97 2.58
CA ASN A 274 -11.15 -15.66 2.67
C ASN A 274 -12.26 -14.85 1.98
N THR A 275 -12.67 -15.30 0.82
CA THR A 275 -13.70 -14.66 -0.01
C THR A 275 -15.10 -15.26 0.18
N VAL A 276 -15.25 -16.28 1.04
CA VAL A 276 -16.53 -16.97 1.28
C VAL A 276 -17.55 -16.00 1.88
N GLY A 277 -18.73 -15.92 1.26
CA GLY A 277 -19.83 -15.06 1.71
C GLY A 277 -19.73 -13.60 1.24
N PHE A 278 -18.69 -13.26 0.47
CA PHE A 278 -18.54 -11.94 -0.14
C PHE A 278 -18.97 -11.94 -1.62
N LYS A 279 -19.47 -10.80 -2.08
CA LYS A 279 -19.81 -10.59 -3.49
C LYS A 279 -19.59 -9.13 -3.87
N VAL A 280 -18.84 -8.88 -4.94
CA VAL A 280 -18.75 -7.57 -5.59
C VAL A 280 -19.85 -7.50 -6.65
N ALA A 281 -21.03 -7.06 -6.22
CA ALA A 281 -22.20 -6.88 -7.06
C ALA A 281 -22.86 -5.52 -6.75
N PRO A 282 -22.26 -4.41 -7.24
CA PRO A 282 -22.86 -3.09 -7.12
C PRO A 282 -24.24 -3.03 -7.75
N GLU A 283 -25.19 -2.46 -6.99
CA GLU A 283 -26.52 -2.05 -7.48
C GLU A 283 -26.38 -1.04 -8.63
N TYR A 284 -25.36 -0.20 -8.57
CA TYR A 284 -25.03 0.71 -9.65
C TYR A 284 -24.53 -0.04 -10.90
N ASN A 285 -25.03 0.38 -12.06
CA ASN A 285 -24.77 -0.29 -13.32
C ASN A 285 -23.43 0.11 -13.94
N TYR A 286 -22.32 -0.20 -13.25
CA TYR A 286 -21.00 -0.12 -13.88
C TYR A 286 -20.98 -0.95 -15.16
N LYS A 287 -20.48 -0.38 -16.25
CA LYS A 287 -20.24 -1.13 -17.49
C LYS A 287 -19.17 -2.19 -17.29
N ARG A 288 -18.22 -1.93 -16.38
CA ARG A 288 -17.09 -2.81 -16.11
C ARG A 288 -16.75 -2.84 -14.62
N ILE A 289 -16.56 -4.04 -14.08
CA ILE A 289 -16.03 -4.26 -12.74
C ILE A 289 -14.73 -5.06 -12.88
N VAL A 290 -13.62 -4.53 -12.36
CA VAL A 290 -12.33 -5.21 -12.30
C VAL A 290 -12.02 -5.48 -10.84
N VAL A 291 -11.79 -6.73 -10.48
CA VAL A 291 -11.39 -7.13 -9.14
C VAL A 291 -9.94 -7.59 -9.18
N VAL A 292 -9.07 -6.87 -8.49
CA VAL A 292 -7.64 -7.15 -8.47
C VAL A 292 -7.33 -7.98 -7.23
N ASN A 293 -6.94 -9.22 -7.46
CA ASN A 293 -6.55 -10.15 -6.42
C ASN A 293 -5.06 -9.98 -6.10
N LEU A 294 -4.78 -9.40 -4.93
CA LEU A 294 -3.42 -9.22 -4.41
C LEU A 294 -2.90 -10.45 -3.66
N ALA A 295 -3.78 -11.40 -3.29
CA ALA A 295 -3.44 -12.52 -2.40
C ALA A 295 -3.86 -13.89 -3.00
N GLU A 296 -3.91 -14.92 -2.16
CA GLU A 296 -4.29 -16.28 -2.57
C GLU A 296 -5.81 -16.55 -2.57
N GLY A 297 -6.62 -15.55 -2.24
CA GLY A 297 -8.09 -15.69 -2.22
C GLY A 297 -8.68 -16.03 -3.60
N ASP A 298 -9.80 -16.75 -3.63
CA ASP A 298 -10.54 -17.01 -4.87
C ASP A 298 -11.58 -15.91 -5.10
N PHE A 299 -11.25 -14.96 -5.98
CA PHE A 299 -12.16 -13.88 -6.35
C PHE A 299 -13.07 -14.23 -7.53
N GLY A 300 -12.86 -15.38 -8.19
CA GLY A 300 -13.65 -15.79 -9.35
C GLY A 300 -15.13 -15.96 -9.03
N SER A 301 -15.43 -16.47 -7.83
CA SER A 301 -16.80 -16.68 -7.36
C SER A 301 -17.49 -15.44 -6.80
N ILE A 302 -16.74 -14.34 -6.56
CA ILE A 302 -17.31 -13.16 -5.89
C ILE A 302 -17.58 -12.00 -6.85
N VAL A 303 -16.99 -12.01 -8.04
CA VAL A 303 -17.21 -10.94 -9.02
C VAL A 303 -18.52 -11.17 -9.79
N ASP A 304 -19.18 -10.08 -10.18
CA ASP A 304 -20.32 -10.08 -11.10
C ASP A 304 -20.00 -10.87 -12.39
N GLU A 305 -20.76 -11.92 -12.70
CA GLU A 305 -20.48 -12.85 -13.81
C GLU A 305 -20.54 -12.18 -15.20
N HIS A 306 -21.34 -11.13 -15.36
CA HIS A 306 -21.59 -10.51 -16.66
C HIS A 306 -20.69 -9.32 -16.94
N ARG A 307 -20.29 -8.59 -15.89
CA ARG A 307 -19.58 -7.31 -16.00
C ARG A 307 -18.18 -7.38 -15.38
N GLY A 308 -17.94 -8.41 -14.58
CA GLY A 308 -16.73 -8.65 -13.82
C GLY A 308 -15.56 -9.20 -14.62
N GLU A 309 -14.36 -8.87 -14.17
CA GLU A 309 -13.16 -9.64 -14.46
C GLU A 309 -12.23 -9.64 -13.26
N VAL A 310 -11.63 -10.79 -12.97
CA VAL A 310 -10.62 -10.92 -11.93
C VAL A 310 -9.24 -10.80 -12.56
N VAL A 311 -8.41 -9.91 -12.02
CA VAL A 311 -7.01 -9.74 -12.38
C VAL A 311 -6.15 -10.23 -11.22
N LYS A 312 -5.37 -11.27 -11.45
CA LYS A 312 -4.37 -11.72 -10.48
C LYS A 312 -3.05 -10.99 -10.69
N VAL A 313 -2.54 -10.37 -9.64
CA VAL A 313 -1.23 -9.72 -9.62
C VAL A 313 -0.30 -10.48 -8.68
N THR A 314 1.00 -10.24 -8.83
CA THR A 314 2.05 -10.93 -8.04
C THR A 314 3.03 -9.90 -7.51
N GLN A 315 3.63 -10.17 -6.35
CA GLN A 315 4.68 -9.32 -5.81
C GLN A 315 5.93 -9.30 -6.71
N PRO A 316 6.67 -8.19 -6.75
CA PRO A 316 6.34 -6.91 -6.11
C PRO A 316 5.16 -6.24 -6.82
N TYR A 317 4.23 -5.62 -6.08
CA TYR A 317 2.99 -5.15 -6.69
C TYR A 317 3.21 -3.94 -7.60
N ASP A 318 4.24 -3.15 -7.33
CA ASP A 318 4.65 -1.98 -8.10
C ASP A 318 5.18 -2.30 -9.51
N ASP A 319 5.35 -3.58 -9.85
CA ASP A 319 5.73 -4.01 -11.19
C ASP A 319 4.72 -3.48 -12.22
N LYS A 320 5.24 -2.73 -13.20
CA LYS A 320 4.47 -2.16 -14.31
C LYS A 320 3.61 -3.20 -15.02
N ALA A 321 4.05 -4.46 -15.10
CA ALA A 321 3.27 -5.54 -15.69
C ALA A 321 1.92 -5.76 -14.98
N ASN A 322 1.85 -5.55 -13.65
CA ASN A 322 0.61 -5.63 -12.91
C ASN A 322 -0.34 -4.48 -13.26
N ALA A 323 0.16 -3.25 -13.32
CA ALA A 323 -0.62 -2.10 -13.75
C ALA A 323 -1.17 -2.28 -15.18
N VAL A 324 -0.38 -2.86 -16.09
CA VAL A 324 -0.81 -3.15 -17.46
C VAL A 324 -1.98 -4.15 -17.48
N LYS A 325 -1.92 -5.22 -16.67
CA LYS A 325 -3.04 -6.19 -16.57
C LYS A 325 -4.33 -5.51 -16.12
N ILE A 326 -4.25 -4.62 -15.12
CA ILE A 326 -5.41 -3.86 -14.62
C ILE A 326 -5.97 -2.98 -15.74
N HIS A 327 -5.12 -2.21 -16.40
CA HIS A 327 -5.53 -1.32 -17.49
C HIS A 327 -6.17 -2.08 -18.66
N GLU A 328 -5.61 -3.22 -19.07
CA GLU A 328 -6.20 -4.05 -20.12
C GLU A 328 -7.56 -4.64 -19.70
N ALA A 329 -7.72 -5.06 -18.45
CA ALA A 329 -8.98 -5.56 -17.92
C ALA A 329 -10.07 -4.47 -17.89
N ILE A 330 -9.69 -3.22 -17.60
CA ILE A 330 -10.58 -2.06 -17.72
C ILE A 330 -11.01 -1.94 -19.18
N LEU A 331 -10.06 -1.84 -20.12
CA LEU A 331 -10.34 -1.60 -21.54
C LEU A 331 -11.26 -2.66 -22.16
N ARG A 332 -11.10 -3.94 -21.79
CA ARG A 332 -11.95 -5.05 -22.27
C ARG A 332 -13.46 -4.82 -22.09
N GLY A 333 -13.86 -4.05 -21.07
CA GLY A 333 -15.28 -3.72 -20.84
C GLY A 333 -15.85 -2.65 -21.77
N PHE A 334 -15.03 -2.03 -22.64
CA PHE A 334 -15.43 -0.85 -23.44
C PHE A 334 -15.24 -1.02 -24.95
N TYR A 335 -14.94 -2.23 -25.41
CA TYR A 335 -14.86 -2.60 -26.84
C TYR A 335 -16.10 -3.37 -27.30
#